data_AF-A0A0C2F1N7-F1
#
_entry.id   AF-A0A0C2F1N7-F1
#
_cell.length_a   1.000
_cell.length_b   1.000
_cell.length_c   1.000
_cell.angle_alpha   90.00
_cell.angle_beta   90.00
_cell.angle_gamma   90.00
#
_symmetry.space_group_name_H-M   'P 1'
#
loop_
_entity.id
_entity.type
_entity.pdbx_description
1 polymer ?
#
loop_
_entity_poly.entity_id
_entity_poly.type
_entity_poly.pdbx_seq_one_letter_code
_entity_poly.pdbx_strand_id
1 'polypeptide(L)'
;KSGNADNLSGAYLFLPDGEAREIPRTEQQFVVIDGPVMKRVIVAGPPDLKILQVYSIAYASPSIEVTNEVDLRAKANFELAMRLNTNVDSGDDLFTDLNGLQMIRRKRQLSKLPLQAHFYPMSASAYIEDSSTRLSLFGAQALGVASLKSGQLEVMLDRRLEHDDGRGLFQ
;
A
#
# COMPACT_ATOMS: atom_id res chain seq x y z
N LYS A 1 25.71 30.22 -1.76
CA LYS A 1 26.16 28.81 -1.87
C LYS A 1 25.15 27.96 -1.09
N SER A 2 24.04 27.60 -1.72
CA SER A 2 23.00 26.73 -1.16
C SER A 2 23.49 25.29 -1.27
N GLY A 3 23.88 24.70 -0.15
CA GLY A 3 24.25 23.29 -0.12
C GLY A 3 23.05 22.44 -0.51
N ASN A 4 23.24 21.54 -1.47
CA ASN A 4 22.41 20.35 -1.62
C ASN A 4 22.33 19.67 -0.24
N ALA A 5 21.26 19.92 0.50
CA ALA A 5 20.73 18.87 1.34
C ALA A 5 20.15 17.86 0.35
N ASP A 6 20.76 16.70 0.23
CA ASP A 6 20.16 15.59 -0.50
C ASP A 6 18.75 15.42 0.08
N ASN A 7 17.71 15.65 -0.74
CA ASN A 7 16.34 15.51 -0.26
C ASN A 7 16.12 14.03 0.04
N LEU A 8 16.04 13.69 1.33
CA LEU A 8 15.75 12.34 1.80
C LEU A 8 14.25 12.18 2.03
N SER A 9 13.76 10.94 2.02
CA SER A 9 12.43 10.64 2.58
C SER A 9 12.37 11.10 4.02
N GLY A 10 11.25 11.73 4.40
CA GLY A 10 10.95 12.12 5.78
C GLY A 10 9.44 12.17 6.00
N ALA A 11 8.98 12.91 7.02
CA ALA A 11 7.57 12.96 7.38
C ALA A 11 6.64 13.41 6.23
N TYR A 12 7.11 14.28 5.34
CA TYR A 12 6.36 14.84 4.22
C TYR A 12 6.78 14.27 2.87
N LEU A 13 8.09 14.09 2.67
CA LEU A 13 8.63 13.63 1.39
C LEU A 13 8.66 12.11 1.32
N PHE A 14 8.14 11.58 0.22
CA PHE A 14 8.38 10.21 -0.21
C PHE A 14 9.34 10.22 -1.40
N LEU A 15 10.58 9.79 -1.18
CA LEU A 15 11.66 9.79 -2.16
C LEU A 15 12.32 8.40 -2.19
N PRO A 16 11.63 7.39 -2.74
CA PRO A 16 12.16 6.04 -2.79
C PRO A 16 13.38 5.93 -3.70
N ASP A 17 14.29 5.01 -3.40
CA ASP A 17 15.48 4.70 -4.20
C ASP A 17 15.18 3.85 -5.45
N GLY A 18 13.92 3.46 -5.66
CA GLY A 18 13.47 2.68 -6.81
C GLY A 18 12.09 2.06 -6.60
N GLU A 19 11.77 1.04 -7.41
CA GLU A 19 10.56 0.22 -7.19
C GLU A 19 10.71 -0.57 -5.88
N ALA A 20 9.57 -0.78 -5.19
CA ALA A 20 9.51 -1.61 -4.00
C ALA A 20 9.99 -3.04 -4.28
N ARG A 21 10.77 -3.60 -3.34
CA ARG A 21 11.27 -4.98 -3.39
C ARG A 21 10.31 -5.89 -2.62
N GLU A 22 10.02 -7.06 -3.17
CA GLU A 22 9.17 -8.03 -2.47
C GLU A 22 9.84 -8.51 -1.18
N ILE A 23 9.05 -8.59 -0.10
CA ILE A 23 9.50 -9.23 1.13
C ILE A 23 9.60 -10.75 0.84
N PRO A 24 10.77 -11.37 1.12
CA PRO A 24 10.93 -12.80 0.93
C PRO A 24 9.84 -13.59 1.66
N ARG A 25 9.26 -14.58 0.99
CA ARG A 25 8.26 -15.48 1.59
C ARG A 25 8.89 -16.64 2.38
N THR A 26 10.20 -16.58 2.58
CA THR A 26 10.95 -17.55 3.38
C THR A 26 10.47 -17.51 4.82
N GLU A 27 10.31 -18.67 5.43
CA GLU A 27 9.97 -18.82 6.85
C GLU A 27 8.61 -18.23 7.28
N GLN A 28 7.73 -17.93 6.32
CA GLN A 28 6.35 -17.56 6.64
C GLN A 28 5.61 -18.73 7.29
N GLN A 29 4.90 -18.44 8.37
CA GLN A 29 4.02 -19.40 9.02
C GLN A 29 2.58 -18.97 8.81
N PHE A 30 1.68 -19.95 8.67
CA PHE A 30 0.27 -19.63 8.55
C PHE A 30 -0.60 -20.59 9.38
N VAL A 31 -1.75 -20.08 9.79
CA VAL A 31 -2.80 -20.82 10.48
C VAL A 31 -4.09 -20.65 9.70
N VAL A 32 -4.75 -21.76 9.38
CA VAL A 32 -6.08 -21.76 8.74
C VAL A 32 -7.12 -22.09 9.79
N ILE A 33 -8.15 -21.25 9.87
CA ILE A 33 -9.33 -21.46 10.71
C ILE A 33 -10.52 -21.63 9.77
N ASP A 34 -11.09 -22.84 9.75
CA ASP A 34 -12.30 -23.16 8.99
C ASP A 34 -13.46 -23.36 9.98
N GLY A 35 -14.36 -22.38 10.05
CA GLY A 35 -15.52 -22.40 10.93
C GLY A 35 -16.83 -22.28 10.15
N PRO A 36 -17.97 -22.65 10.77
CA PRO A 36 -19.28 -22.63 10.09
C PRO A 36 -19.80 -21.23 9.75
N VAL A 37 -19.25 -20.17 10.37
CA VAL A 37 -19.69 -18.78 10.18
C VAL A 37 -18.63 -17.95 9.44
N MET A 38 -17.36 -18.31 9.54
CA MET A 38 -16.23 -17.54 9.01
C MET A 38 -15.06 -18.46 8.72
N LYS A 39 -14.34 -18.15 7.64
CA LYS A 39 -13.02 -18.71 7.36
C LYS A 39 -11.97 -17.62 7.49
N ARG A 40 -10.81 -17.99 8.04
CA ARG A 40 -9.71 -17.06 8.26
C ARG A 40 -8.36 -17.72 8.00
N VAL A 41 -7.47 -16.97 7.34
CA VAL A 41 -6.06 -17.33 7.19
C VAL A 41 -5.23 -16.26 7.88
N ILE A 42 -4.44 -16.68 8.87
CA ILE A 42 -3.51 -15.82 9.60
C ILE A 42 -2.11 -16.15 9.10
N VAL A 43 -1.40 -15.17 8.58
CA VAL A 43 -0.05 -15.31 8.04
C VAL A 43 0.90 -14.45 8.87
N ALA A 44 1.87 -15.07 9.51
CA ALA A 44 2.99 -14.39 10.13
C ALA A 44 4.08 -14.19 9.06
N GLY A 45 4.50 -12.93 8.89
CA GLY A 45 5.62 -12.55 8.04
C GLY A 45 6.96 -13.08 8.56
N PRO A 46 8.06 -12.81 7.84
CA PRO A 46 9.40 -13.22 8.25
C PRO A 46 9.73 -12.76 9.69
N PRO A 47 10.50 -13.54 10.48
CA PRO A 47 10.77 -13.20 11.89
C PRO A 47 11.39 -11.82 12.14
N ASP A 48 12.12 -11.28 11.15
CA ASP A 48 12.76 -9.97 11.20
C ASP A 48 11.79 -8.81 10.86
N LEU A 49 10.61 -9.14 10.33
CA LEU A 49 9.54 -8.24 9.93
C LEU A 49 8.26 -8.66 10.66
N LYS A 50 7.99 -8.01 11.80
CA LYS A 50 6.79 -8.24 12.61
C LYS A 50 5.53 -7.78 11.88
N ILE A 51 5.06 -8.63 10.98
CA ILE A 51 3.87 -8.44 10.15
C ILE A 51 2.95 -9.62 10.43
N LEU A 52 1.71 -9.34 10.85
CA LEU A 52 0.64 -10.33 10.94
C LEU A 52 -0.46 -9.92 9.96
N GLN A 53 -0.69 -10.75 8.95
CA GLN A 53 -1.69 -10.50 7.92
C GLN A 53 -2.83 -11.50 8.07
N VAL A 54 -4.05 -10.98 8.20
CA VAL A 54 -5.24 -11.77 8.45
C VAL A 54 -6.21 -11.57 7.30
N TYR A 55 -6.55 -12.66 6.61
CA TYR A 55 -7.57 -12.70 5.57
C TYR A 55 -8.81 -13.37 6.13
N SER A 56 -9.96 -12.69 6.10
CA SER A 56 -11.21 -13.22 6.64
C SER A 56 -12.33 -13.12 5.62
N ILE A 57 -13.15 -14.16 5.56
CA ILE A 57 -14.40 -14.15 4.80
C ILE A 57 -15.51 -14.77 5.65
N ALA A 58 -16.54 -13.97 5.92
CA ALA A 58 -17.75 -14.44 6.59
C ALA A 58 -18.65 -15.19 5.59
N TYR A 59 -19.46 -16.12 6.09
CA TYR A 59 -20.44 -16.83 5.28
C TYR A 59 -21.36 -15.84 4.56
N ALA A 60 -21.54 -16.02 3.24
CA ALA A 60 -22.30 -15.13 2.35
C ALA A 60 -21.78 -13.68 2.24
N SER A 61 -20.56 -13.38 2.72
CA SER A 61 -19.92 -12.07 2.48
C SER A 61 -19.55 -11.91 1.00
N PRO A 62 -19.85 -10.76 0.37
CA PRO A 62 -19.42 -10.46 -0.99
C PRO A 62 -17.97 -9.97 -1.07
N SER A 63 -17.28 -9.79 0.07
CA SER A 63 -15.94 -9.25 0.15
C SER A 63 -15.05 -10.01 1.13
N ILE A 64 -13.74 -9.93 0.89
CA ILE A 64 -12.69 -10.39 1.78
C ILE A 64 -12.24 -9.21 2.63
N GLU A 65 -12.14 -9.42 3.94
CA GLU A 65 -11.53 -8.49 4.87
C GLU A 65 -10.05 -8.83 5.03
N VAL A 66 -9.19 -7.80 5.00
CA VAL A 66 -7.75 -7.93 5.22
C VAL A 66 -7.35 -7.01 6.37
N THR A 67 -6.82 -7.59 7.44
CA THR A 67 -6.20 -6.85 8.55
C THR A 67 -4.69 -7.02 8.48
N ASN A 68 -3.95 -5.92 8.56
CA ASN A 68 -2.49 -5.94 8.63
C ASN A 68 -2.07 -5.34 9.98
N GLU A 69 -1.47 -6.14 10.84
CA GLU A 69 -0.74 -5.64 12.01
C GLU A 69 0.73 -5.55 11.64
N VAL A 70 1.30 -4.34 11.76
CA VAL A 70 2.67 -4.05 11.32
C VAL A 70 3.41 -3.36 12.46
N ASP A 71 4.60 -3.87 12.81
CA ASP A 71 5.53 -3.23 13.73
C ASP A 71 6.89 -3.02 13.05
N LEU A 72 7.12 -1.80 12.56
CA LEU A 72 8.37 -1.40 11.90
C LEU A 72 9.42 -0.83 12.85
N ARG A 73 9.20 -0.80 14.18
CA ARG A 73 10.09 -0.06 15.12
C ARG A 73 11.56 -0.50 15.08
N ALA A 74 11.82 -1.75 14.71
CA ALA A 74 13.16 -2.31 14.59
C ALA A 74 13.82 -2.08 13.21
N LYS A 75 13.11 -1.50 12.24
CA LYS A 75 13.65 -1.18 10.90
C LYS A 75 14.24 0.22 10.87
N ALA A 76 14.98 0.55 9.81
CA ALA A 76 15.59 1.86 9.58
C ALA A 76 15.41 2.20 8.10
N ASN A 77 14.96 3.42 7.78
CA ASN A 77 14.71 3.86 6.41
C ASN A 77 13.92 2.84 5.57
N PHE A 78 12.78 2.42 6.12
CA PHE A 78 11.96 1.34 5.58
C PHE A 78 10.52 1.79 5.41
N GLU A 79 9.99 1.62 4.21
CA GLU A 79 8.61 1.96 3.88
C GLU A 79 7.90 0.69 3.37
N LEU A 80 6.78 0.33 4.01
CA LEU A 80 6.07 -0.90 3.74
C LEU A 80 4.77 -0.62 2.98
N ALA A 81 4.55 -1.34 1.89
CA ALA A 81 3.29 -1.32 1.14
C ALA A 81 2.69 -2.72 1.02
N MET A 82 1.37 -2.78 0.98
CA MET A 82 0.63 -3.96 0.54
C MET A 82 0.26 -3.78 -0.94
N ARG A 83 0.61 -4.74 -1.79
CA ARG A 83 0.30 -4.72 -3.23
C ARG A 83 -0.64 -5.86 -3.59
N LEU A 84 -1.76 -5.51 -4.23
CA LEU A 84 -2.68 -6.42 -4.88
C LEU A 84 -2.31 -6.53 -6.35
N ASN A 85 -2.06 -7.75 -6.82
CA ASN A 85 -1.78 -8.05 -8.23
C ASN A 85 -2.96 -8.82 -8.82
N THR A 86 -3.50 -8.33 -9.93
CA THR A 86 -4.64 -8.93 -10.62
C THR A 86 -4.42 -9.00 -12.13
N ASN A 87 -5.33 -9.65 -12.83
CA ASN A 87 -5.41 -9.67 -14.29
C ASN A 87 -6.35 -8.59 -14.85
N VAL A 88 -6.79 -7.61 -14.03
CA VAL A 88 -7.61 -6.49 -14.50
C VAL A 88 -6.77 -5.62 -15.44
N ASP A 89 -7.23 -5.41 -16.67
CA ASP A 89 -6.49 -4.56 -17.62
C ASP A 89 -6.83 -3.08 -17.44
N SER A 90 -6.36 -2.51 -16.34
CA SER A 90 -6.62 -1.12 -15.96
C SER A 90 -5.82 -0.09 -16.77
N GLY A 91 -4.91 -0.54 -17.65
CA GLY A 91 -3.98 0.32 -18.36
C GLY A 91 -3.19 1.20 -17.39
N ASP A 92 -3.30 2.51 -17.57
CA ASP A 92 -2.66 3.54 -16.73
C ASP A 92 -3.62 4.18 -15.71
N ASP A 93 -4.84 3.66 -15.56
CA ASP A 93 -5.86 4.28 -14.73
C ASP A 93 -5.89 3.73 -13.30
N LEU A 94 -6.11 4.66 -12.38
CA LEU A 94 -6.41 4.43 -10.97
C LEU A 94 -7.53 5.40 -10.59
N PHE A 95 -8.46 5.00 -9.74
CA PHE A 95 -9.48 5.88 -9.20
C PHE A 95 -9.31 5.98 -7.70
N THR A 96 -9.23 7.19 -7.16
CA THR A 96 -9.09 7.45 -5.72
C THR A 96 -10.21 8.33 -5.25
N ASP A 97 -10.65 8.15 -4.01
CA ASP A 97 -11.60 9.07 -3.42
C ASP A 97 -10.97 10.45 -3.11
N LEU A 98 -11.81 11.48 -3.01
CA LEU A 98 -11.46 12.77 -2.45
C LEU A 98 -12.29 12.97 -1.18
N ASN A 99 -11.64 12.80 -0.02
CA ASN A 99 -12.23 12.99 1.31
C ASN A 99 -13.49 12.14 1.55
N GLY A 100 -13.54 10.93 0.98
CA GLY A 100 -14.66 10.00 1.10
C GLY A 100 -15.93 10.39 0.34
N LEU A 101 -15.88 11.43 -0.51
CA LEU A 101 -17.09 11.98 -1.14
C LEU A 101 -17.24 11.63 -2.62
N GLN A 102 -16.20 11.83 -3.42
CA GLN A 102 -16.25 11.61 -4.87
C GLN A 102 -15.03 10.83 -5.34
N MET A 103 -15.18 10.08 -6.42
CA MET A 103 -14.08 9.38 -7.08
C MET A 103 -13.50 10.23 -8.20
N ILE A 104 -12.17 10.33 -8.25
CA ILE A 104 -11.44 11.01 -9.32
C ILE A 104 -10.49 10.05 -10.02
N ARG A 105 -10.43 10.14 -11.35
CA ARG A 105 -9.49 9.39 -12.18
C ARG A 105 -8.09 9.97 -12.08
N ARG A 106 -7.11 9.11 -11.82
CA ARG A 106 -5.67 9.36 -11.80
C ARG A 106 -5.05 8.58 -12.96
N LYS A 107 -4.09 9.19 -13.65
CA LYS A 107 -3.43 8.57 -14.81
C LYS A 107 -1.93 8.46 -14.57
N ARG A 108 -1.41 7.24 -14.66
CA ARG A 108 0.02 6.94 -14.52
C ARG A 108 0.82 7.48 -15.70
N GLN A 109 1.97 8.10 -15.43
CA GLN A 109 2.88 8.71 -16.40
C GLN A 109 4.35 8.56 -15.98
N LEU A 110 4.81 7.33 -15.74
CA LEU A 110 6.17 7.04 -15.25
C LEU A 110 7.31 7.49 -16.20
N SER A 111 7.00 7.74 -17.47
CA SER A 111 7.97 8.31 -18.43
C SER A 111 8.19 9.82 -18.28
N LYS A 112 7.31 10.51 -17.54
CA LYS A 112 7.32 11.97 -17.38
C LYS A 112 7.48 12.43 -15.94
N LEU A 113 6.94 11.66 -15.00
CA LEU A 113 6.94 11.99 -13.58
C LEU A 113 7.62 10.87 -12.79
N PRO A 114 8.30 11.20 -11.68
CA PRO A 114 8.95 10.19 -10.85
C PRO A 114 7.92 9.31 -10.14
N LEU A 115 8.36 8.18 -9.59
CA LEU A 115 7.47 7.17 -8.97
C LEU A 115 6.55 7.79 -7.90
N GLN A 116 7.12 8.55 -6.96
CA GLN A 116 6.39 9.16 -5.86
C GLN A 116 5.28 10.12 -6.30
N ALA A 117 5.35 10.68 -7.51
CA ALA A 117 4.30 11.56 -8.04
C ALA A 117 3.00 10.82 -8.41
N HIS A 118 3.03 9.49 -8.34
CA HIS A 118 1.90 8.60 -8.66
C HIS A 118 1.24 8.01 -7.41
N PHE A 119 1.72 8.39 -6.22
CA PHE A 119 1.03 8.12 -4.97
C PHE A 119 0.01 9.23 -4.72
N TYR A 120 -1.22 8.82 -4.42
CA TYR A 120 -2.34 9.70 -4.14
C TYR A 120 -2.93 9.36 -2.76
N PRO A 121 -3.56 10.32 -2.07
CA PRO A 121 -4.35 10.01 -0.90
C PRO A 121 -5.52 9.08 -1.24
N MET A 122 -5.69 8.03 -0.44
CA MET A 122 -6.90 7.23 -0.33
C MET A 122 -7.45 7.45 1.07
N SER A 123 -8.43 8.35 1.22
CA SER A 123 -9.05 8.60 2.52
C SER A 123 -10.03 7.50 2.93
N ALA A 124 -10.68 6.86 1.95
CA ALA A 124 -11.66 5.81 2.19
C ALA A 124 -11.58 4.67 1.18
N SER A 125 -11.35 4.95 -0.12
CA SER A 125 -11.37 3.91 -1.13
C SER A 125 -10.61 4.26 -2.41
N ALA A 126 -10.12 3.22 -3.06
CA ALA A 126 -9.53 3.30 -4.38
C ALA A 126 -9.91 2.07 -5.20
N TYR A 127 -9.93 2.19 -6.52
CA TYR A 127 -10.18 1.04 -7.39
C TYR A 127 -9.42 1.13 -8.71
N ILE A 128 -9.25 -0.04 -9.31
CA ILE A 128 -8.84 -0.23 -10.70
C ILE A 128 -9.91 -1.06 -11.40
N GLU A 129 -10.10 -0.85 -12.70
CA GLU A 129 -11.11 -1.57 -13.47
C GLU A 129 -10.73 -1.69 -14.95
N ASP A 130 -11.31 -2.70 -15.59
CA ASP A 130 -11.39 -2.84 -17.03
C ASP A 130 -12.87 -2.84 -17.49
N SER A 131 -13.16 -3.31 -18.70
CA SER A 131 -14.52 -3.34 -19.25
C SER A 131 -15.46 -4.33 -18.56
N SER A 132 -14.93 -5.25 -17.76
CA SER A 132 -15.64 -6.40 -17.20
C SER A 132 -15.52 -6.54 -15.69
N THR A 133 -14.39 -6.09 -15.13
CA THR A 133 -13.99 -6.41 -13.76
C THR A 133 -13.47 -5.17 -13.06
N ARG A 134 -13.88 -4.98 -11.80
CA ARG A 134 -13.38 -3.94 -10.91
C ARG A 134 -12.83 -4.57 -9.63
N LEU A 135 -11.62 -4.17 -9.24
CA LEU A 135 -11.07 -4.41 -7.89
C LEU A 135 -11.19 -3.11 -7.10
N SER A 136 -12.01 -3.11 -6.06
CA SER A 136 -12.14 -2.00 -5.11
C SER A 136 -11.48 -2.33 -3.78
N LEU A 137 -10.63 -1.42 -3.28
CA LEU A 137 -10.07 -1.45 -1.94
C LEU A 137 -10.75 -0.39 -1.09
N PHE A 138 -11.21 -0.78 0.09
CA PHE A 138 -11.73 0.11 1.12
C PHE A 138 -10.77 0.12 2.30
N GLY A 139 -10.38 1.30 2.75
CA GLY A 139 -9.52 1.50 3.92
C GLY A 139 -10.34 1.94 5.13
N ALA A 140 -9.98 1.45 6.31
CA ALA A 140 -10.49 1.96 7.58
C ALA A 140 -9.75 3.24 8.05
N GLN A 141 -8.69 3.64 7.34
CA GLN A 141 -7.86 4.81 7.61
C GLN A 141 -7.28 5.38 6.31
N ALA A 142 -6.93 6.66 6.33
CA ALA A 142 -6.36 7.35 5.20
C ALA A 142 -4.89 6.95 4.98
N LEU A 143 -4.55 6.51 3.76
CA LEU A 143 -3.21 6.04 3.40
C LEU A 143 -2.84 6.49 1.97
N GLY A 144 -1.56 6.39 1.62
CA GLY A 144 -1.09 6.60 0.25
C GLY A 144 -1.37 5.38 -0.63
N VAL A 145 -1.93 5.57 -1.82
CA VAL A 145 -2.25 4.50 -2.78
C VAL A 145 -1.65 4.81 -4.15
N ALA A 146 -1.29 3.77 -4.89
CA ALA A 146 -0.84 3.88 -6.28
C ALA A 146 -1.26 2.68 -7.13
N SER A 147 -1.19 2.85 -8.45
CA SER A 147 -1.22 1.77 -9.43
C SER A 147 -0.01 1.96 -10.33
N LEU A 148 1.10 1.28 -10.03
CA LEU A 148 2.37 1.47 -10.75
C LEU A 148 2.50 0.61 -12.02
N LYS A 149 1.67 -0.44 -12.16
CA LYS A 149 1.54 -1.26 -13.38
C LYS A 149 0.06 -1.62 -13.60
N SER A 150 -0.33 -1.94 -14.84
CA SER A 150 -1.70 -2.40 -15.14
C SER A 150 -2.05 -3.61 -14.24
N GLY A 151 -3.26 -3.64 -13.71
CA GLY A 151 -3.73 -4.71 -12.82
C GLY A 151 -3.18 -4.65 -11.39
N GLN A 152 -2.36 -3.64 -11.05
CA GLN A 152 -1.83 -3.45 -9.70
C GLN A 152 -2.56 -2.33 -8.95
N LEU A 153 -2.79 -2.58 -7.67
CA LEU A 153 -3.23 -1.59 -6.69
C LEU A 153 -2.39 -1.77 -5.43
N GLU A 154 -1.67 -0.75 -4.99
CA GLU A 154 -0.84 -0.79 -3.79
C GLU A 154 -1.17 0.31 -2.80
N VAL A 155 -1.11 -0.01 -1.52
CA VAL A 155 -1.37 0.92 -0.41
C VAL A 155 -0.20 0.89 0.57
N MET A 156 0.29 2.08 0.95
CA MET A 156 1.30 2.22 2.00
C MET A 156 0.69 1.82 3.34
N LEU A 157 1.34 0.92 4.07
CA LEU A 157 0.90 0.47 5.39
C LEU A 157 1.53 1.32 6.50
N ASP A 158 2.85 1.45 6.49
CA ASP A 158 3.60 2.24 7.47
C ASP A 158 4.98 2.59 6.90
N ARG A 159 5.65 3.59 7.48
CA ARG A 159 7.00 4.01 7.10
C ARG A 159 7.79 4.45 8.32
N ARG A 160 9.06 4.04 8.37
CA ARG A 160 10.03 4.42 9.40
C ARG A 160 11.28 5.00 8.77
N LEU A 161 11.58 6.25 9.10
CA LEU A 161 12.63 7.06 8.49
C LEU A 161 13.51 7.63 9.59
N GLU A 162 14.80 7.78 9.31
CA GLU A 162 15.80 8.26 10.28
C GLU A 162 16.29 9.68 9.97
N HIS A 163 15.65 10.35 9.01
CA HIS A 163 16.10 11.63 8.48
C HIS A 163 14.95 12.63 8.37
N ASP A 164 15.26 13.89 8.71
CA ASP A 164 14.41 15.03 8.40
C ASP A 164 14.47 15.33 6.90
N ASP A 165 13.35 15.76 6.34
CA ASP A 165 13.20 16.08 4.92
C ASP A 165 13.29 17.59 4.61
N GLY A 166 13.79 18.38 5.56
CA GLY A 166 14.00 19.82 5.39
C GLY A 166 12.69 20.60 5.27
N ARG A 167 11.58 20.08 5.81
CA ARG A 167 10.27 20.77 5.84
C ARG A 167 9.93 21.40 7.18
N GLY A 168 10.91 21.45 8.10
CA GLY A 168 10.83 22.20 9.35
C GLY A 168 10.37 21.39 10.55
N LEU A 169 10.34 20.06 10.45
CA LEU A 169 9.99 19.18 11.56
C LEU A 169 11.21 18.84 12.43
N PHE A 170 12.39 18.70 11.82
CA PHE A 170 13.69 18.49 12.48
C PHE A 170 13.75 17.25 13.38
N GLN A 171 13.08 16.16 13.01
CA GLN A 171 13.11 14.87 13.72
C GLN A 171 13.05 13.69 12.75
#